data_AF-A0A2A2LA94-F1
#
_entry.id   AF-A0A2A2LA94-F1
#
_cell.length_a   1.000
_cell.length_b   1.000
_cell.length_c   1.000
_cell.angle_alpha   90.00
_cell.angle_beta   90.00
_cell.angle_gamma   90.00
#
_symmetry.space_group_name_H-M   'P 1'
#
loop_
_entity.id
_entity.type
_entity.pdbx_description
1 polymer ?
#
loop_
_entity_poly.entity_id
_entity_poly.type
_entity_poly.pdbx_seq_one_letter_code
_entity_poly.pdbx_strand_id
1 'polypeptide(L)'
;MSRLDTWISPSPTSFAKPTVTSQHKVKPRPLQRRNGKKPPPVDSDKNCHKITEFFPVRRSSRKTGKQIELEEKDALKEAIYTLANEKHLEVYYDDAKGRGIKARREFLQGEFVCEYKGKLMEYNEAKELEEEYSQDASIGSYMYFFKHHSRRWCVDATSETVYKGRLINHSALRPNLKTKVVEFNGSIHLILIAKRNITSGEELLYDYGDRTPETVAKNPWLISS
;
A
#
# COMPACT_ATOMS: atom_id res chain seq x y z
N MET A 1 9.23 -18.67 -63.39
CA MET A 1 10.26 -19.39 -62.61
C MET A 1 10.01 -19.05 -61.14
N SER A 2 9.11 -19.74 -60.43
CA SER A 2 9.16 -21.11 -59.88
C SER A 2 9.88 -21.20 -58.52
N ARG A 3 9.19 -21.86 -57.57
CA ARG A 3 9.49 -22.21 -56.15
C ARG A 3 9.05 -21.14 -55.14
N LEU A 4 7.86 -21.22 -54.52
CA LEU A 4 7.33 -22.22 -53.57
C LEU A 4 8.31 -22.55 -52.44
N ASP A 5 8.06 -21.98 -51.26
CA ASP A 5 8.01 -22.75 -50.01
C ASP A 5 7.05 -22.08 -49.02
N THR A 6 6.04 -22.86 -48.67
CA THR A 6 4.92 -22.60 -47.77
C THR A 6 5.36 -22.73 -46.32
N TRP A 7 5.18 -21.68 -45.52
CA TRP A 7 5.20 -21.79 -44.05
C TRP A 7 3.78 -21.77 -43.50
N ILE A 8 3.41 -22.86 -42.85
CA ILE A 8 2.09 -23.14 -42.29
C ILE A 8 2.00 -22.47 -40.91
N SER A 9 0.95 -21.67 -40.72
CA SER A 9 0.53 -21.11 -39.43
C SER A 9 0.00 -22.20 -38.49
N PRO A 10 0.43 -22.29 -37.23
CA PRO A 10 -0.24 -23.13 -36.24
C PRO A 10 -1.51 -22.43 -35.71
N SER A 11 -2.63 -23.15 -35.82
CA SER A 11 -3.94 -22.80 -35.29
C SER A 11 -3.92 -22.63 -33.76
N PRO A 12 -4.76 -21.75 -33.19
CA PRO A 12 -4.86 -21.59 -31.74
C PRO A 12 -5.61 -22.77 -31.10
N THR A 13 -4.89 -23.59 -30.33
CA THR A 13 -5.49 -24.61 -29.48
C THR A 13 -6.21 -23.94 -28.30
N SER A 14 -7.54 -24.01 -28.30
CA SER A 14 -8.38 -23.54 -27.21
C SER A 14 -8.15 -24.38 -25.94
N PHE A 15 -7.49 -23.81 -24.95
CA PHE A 15 -7.47 -24.40 -23.60
C PHE A 15 -8.85 -24.27 -22.97
N ALA A 16 -9.56 -25.40 -22.92
CA ALA A 16 -10.82 -25.53 -22.21
C ALA A 16 -10.61 -25.31 -20.70
N LYS A 17 -11.48 -24.49 -20.09
CA LYS A 17 -11.54 -24.26 -18.65
C LYS A 17 -11.88 -25.57 -17.93
N PRO A 18 -11.24 -25.89 -16.80
CA PRO A 18 -11.65 -27.03 -15.99
C PRO A 18 -13.05 -26.78 -15.43
N THR A 19 -13.99 -27.64 -15.83
CA THR A 19 -15.36 -27.72 -15.33
C THR A 19 -15.33 -28.04 -13.84
N VAL A 20 -15.82 -27.13 -13.01
CA VAL A 20 -16.06 -27.38 -11.58
C VAL A 20 -17.21 -28.39 -11.48
N THR A 21 -16.89 -29.66 -11.26
CA THR A 21 -17.89 -30.68 -10.95
C THR A 21 -18.42 -30.41 -9.54
N SER A 22 -19.72 -30.11 -9.47
CA SER A 22 -20.51 -30.01 -8.24
C SER A 22 -20.27 -31.22 -7.34
N GLN A 23 -19.51 -31.03 -6.25
CA GLN A 23 -19.45 -32.03 -5.19
C GLN A 23 -20.76 -31.97 -4.41
N HIS A 24 -21.59 -32.99 -4.57
CA HIS A 24 -22.73 -33.24 -3.70
C HIS A 24 -22.27 -33.29 -2.24
N LYS A 25 -22.81 -32.40 -1.41
CA LYS A 25 -22.73 -32.45 0.06
C LYS A 25 -23.35 -33.77 0.55
N VAL A 26 -22.52 -34.76 0.82
CA VAL A 26 -22.94 -35.95 1.58
C VAL A 26 -23.08 -35.51 3.03
N LYS A 27 -24.33 -35.51 3.55
CA LYS A 27 -24.60 -35.32 4.98
C LYS A 27 -23.97 -36.49 5.76
N PRO A 28 -23.24 -36.25 6.86
CA PRO A 28 -22.72 -37.35 7.67
C PRO A 28 -23.89 -38.15 8.26
N ARG A 29 -23.87 -39.46 8.04
CA ARG A 29 -24.84 -40.41 8.61
C ARG A 29 -24.59 -40.51 10.12
N PRO A 30 -25.62 -40.49 10.99
CA PRO A 30 -25.40 -40.65 12.42
C PRO A 30 -24.83 -42.05 12.70
N LEU A 31 -23.66 -42.11 13.32
CA LEU A 31 -23.05 -43.35 13.81
C LEU A 31 -23.94 -43.93 14.90
N GLN A 32 -24.57 -45.08 14.63
CA GLN A 32 -25.21 -45.88 15.66
C GLN A 32 -24.14 -46.35 16.66
N ARG A 33 -24.32 -46.03 17.95
CA ARG A 33 -23.49 -46.57 19.05
C ARG A 33 -23.66 -48.08 19.10
N ARG A 34 -22.69 -48.83 18.58
CA ARG A 34 -22.53 -50.26 18.90
C ARG A 34 -21.95 -50.34 20.31
N ASN A 35 -22.73 -50.90 21.25
CA ASN A 35 -22.22 -51.36 22.53
C ASN A 35 -21.33 -52.60 22.29
N GLY A 36 -20.06 -52.36 21.96
CA GLY A 36 -19.01 -53.38 21.94
C GLY A 36 -18.33 -53.48 23.30
N LYS A 37 -18.27 -54.68 23.87
CA LYS A 37 -17.49 -55.00 25.09
C LYS A 37 -16.03 -54.52 24.90
N LYS A 38 -15.48 -53.81 25.89
CA LYS A 38 -14.06 -53.45 25.93
C LYS A 38 -13.22 -54.74 25.94
N PRO A 39 -12.17 -54.86 25.11
CA PRO A 39 -11.20 -55.93 25.26
C PRO A 39 -10.45 -55.79 26.60
N PRO A 40 -9.93 -56.89 27.17
CA PRO A 40 -9.16 -56.87 28.41
C PRO A 40 -7.89 -56.02 28.25
N PRO A 41 -7.32 -55.51 29.36
CA PRO A 41 -6.10 -54.71 29.28
C PRO A 41 -4.95 -55.60 28.84
N VAL A 42 -4.44 -55.34 27.65
CA VAL A 42 -3.19 -55.95 27.17
C VAL A 42 -2.06 -55.22 27.90
N ASP A 43 -1.23 -55.98 28.61
CA ASP A 43 -0.08 -55.45 29.35
C ASP A 43 0.73 -54.52 28.44
N SER A 44 0.79 -53.25 28.84
CA SER A 44 1.42 -52.21 28.05
C SER A 44 2.93 -52.43 28.08
N ASP A 45 3.50 -52.81 26.95
CA ASP A 45 4.94 -52.76 26.72
C ASP A 45 5.43 -51.36 27.12
N LYS A 46 6.22 -51.29 28.19
CA LYS A 46 6.58 -50.05 28.91
C LYS A 46 7.63 -49.21 28.17
N ASN A 47 7.63 -49.24 26.84
CA ASN A 47 8.60 -48.47 26.07
C ASN A 47 8.00 -47.70 24.89
N CYS A 48 6.95 -46.93 25.16
CA CYS A 48 6.52 -45.86 24.26
C CYS A 48 7.26 -44.57 24.65
N HIS A 49 8.51 -44.43 24.20
CA HIS A 49 9.23 -43.17 24.31
C HIS A 49 8.47 -42.08 23.55
N LYS A 50 8.29 -40.91 24.17
CA LYS A 50 7.69 -39.79 23.43
C LYS A 50 8.64 -39.42 22.30
N ILE A 51 8.13 -39.25 21.09
CA ILE A 51 8.93 -38.82 19.93
C ILE A 51 9.73 -37.53 20.21
N THR A 52 9.23 -36.70 21.14
CA THR A 52 9.86 -35.48 21.63
C THR A 52 11.12 -35.71 22.48
N GLU A 53 11.38 -36.94 22.91
CA GLU A 53 12.62 -37.34 23.60
C GLU A 53 13.78 -37.48 22.63
N PHE A 54 13.51 -37.93 21.40
CA PHE A 54 14.54 -38.13 20.37
C PHE A 54 14.64 -36.96 19.38
N PHE A 55 13.55 -36.21 19.18
CA PHE A 55 13.53 -35.06 18.28
C PHE A 55 13.05 -33.80 19.01
N PRO A 56 13.82 -32.69 18.97
CA PRO A 56 13.38 -31.44 19.57
C PRO A 56 12.10 -30.96 18.87
N VAL A 57 11.14 -30.48 19.65
CA VAL A 57 9.89 -29.95 19.13
C VAL A 57 10.18 -28.76 18.20
N ARG A 58 10.06 -28.98 16.88
CA ARG A 58 10.03 -27.88 15.91
C ARG A 58 8.71 -27.14 16.05
N ARG A 59 8.71 -26.07 16.85
CA ARG A 59 7.58 -25.14 16.88
C ARG A 59 7.50 -24.44 15.52
N SER A 60 6.32 -24.50 14.91
CA SER A 60 6.04 -23.81 13.66
C SER A 60 6.21 -22.30 13.86
N SER A 61 7.00 -21.65 13.00
CA SER A 61 7.13 -20.19 12.93
C SER A 61 5.95 -19.51 12.20
N ARG A 62 4.93 -20.28 11.81
CA ARG A 62 3.73 -19.75 11.14
C ARG A 62 3.03 -18.73 12.04
N LYS A 63 2.88 -17.51 11.50
CA LYS A 63 2.06 -16.46 12.08
C LYS A 63 0.67 -16.52 11.48
N THR A 64 -0.33 -16.08 12.23
CA THR A 64 -1.69 -15.93 11.71
C THR A 64 -1.78 -14.67 10.84
N GLY A 65 -2.75 -14.60 9.91
CA GLY A 65 -2.95 -13.40 9.09
C GLY A 65 -3.13 -12.12 9.93
N LYS A 66 -3.93 -12.20 11.00
CA LYS A 66 -4.11 -11.09 11.96
C LYS A 66 -2.81 -10.64 12.62
N GLN A 67 -1.91 -11.57 12.92
CA GLN A 67 -0.62 -11.25 13.51
C GLN A 67 0.29 -10.56 12.50
N ILE A 68 0.29 -11.01 11.24
CA ILE A 68 1.05 -10.37 10.16
C ILE A 68 0.54 -8.94 9.94
N GLU A 69 -0.78 -8.75 9.82
CA GLU A 69 -1.40 -7.42 9.65
C GLU A 69 -1.07 -6.47 10.80
N LEU A 70 -1.08 -6.97 12.05
CA LEU A 70 -0.71 -6.17 13.22
C LEU A 70 0.76 -5.76 13.18
N GLU A 71 1.66 -6.69 12.88
CA GLU A 71 3.10 -6.41 12.77
C GLU A 71 3.40 -5.42 11.64
N GLU A 72 2.72 -5.52 10.50
CA GLU A 72 2.83 -4.55 9.40
C GLU A 72 2.32 -3.16 9.81
N LYS A 73 1.20 -3.12 10.54
CA LYS A 73 0.63 -1.88 11.06
C LYS A 73 1.56 -1.20 12.08
N ASP A 74 2.17 -1.98 12.97
CA ASP A 74 3.13 -1.49 13.96
C ASP A 74 4.43 -1.02 13.29
N ALA A 75 4.94 -1.77 12.31
CA ALA A 75 6.11 -1.35 11.53
C ALA A 75 5.86 -0.04 10.77
N LEU A 76 4.67 0.11 10.18
CA LEU A 76 4.27 1.35 9.50
C LEU A 76 4.21 2.53 10.48
N LYS A 77 3.64 2.31 11.67
CA LYS A 77 3.57 3.31 12.74
C LYS A 77 4.97 3.78 13.10
N GLU A 78 5.88 2.87 13.41
CA GLU A 78 7.27 3.21 13.76
C GLU A 78 7.99 3.93 12.62
N ALA A 79 7.79 3.52 11.36
CA ALA A 79 8.39 4.18 10.20
C ALA A 79 7.94 5.64 10.03
N ILE A 80 6.68 5.95 10.35
CA ILE A 80 6.13 7.31 10.32
C ILE A 80 6.76 8.15 11.45
N TYR A 81 6.77 7.66 12.68
CA TYR A 81 7.31 8.41 13.83
C TYR A 81 8.82 8.64 13.75
N THR A 82 9.55 7.65 13.26
CA THR A 82 11.02 7.72 13.11
C THR A 82 11.47 8.42 11.84
N LEU A 83 10.53 8.76 10.93
CA LEU A 83 10.83 9.34 9.62
C LEU A 83 11.85 8.50 8.83
N ALA A 84 11.73 7.17 8.91
CA ALA A 84 12.78 6.22 8.52
C ALA A 84 13.36 6.46 7.11
N ASN A 85 12.52 6.93 6.20
CA ASN A 85 12.83 7.11 4.78
C ASN A 85 13.21 8.55 4.38
N GLU A 86 13.10 9.54 5.26
CA GLU A 86 13.42 10.94 4.92
C GLU A 86 14.86 11.12 4.41
N LYS A 87 15.81 10.33 4.92
CA LYS A 87 17.20 10.32 4.45
C LYS A 87 17.37 9.76 3.02
N HIS A 88 16.40 9.00 2.55
CA HIS A 88 16.37 8.39 1.21
C HIS A 88 15.61 9.23 0.19
N LEU A 89 15.19 10.43 0.57
CA LEU A 89 14.54 11.40 -0.30
C LEU A 89 15.52 12.53 -0.60
N GLU A 90 15.79 12.76 -1.88
CA GLU A 90 16.71 13.79 -2.36
C GLU A 90 15.94 14.91 -3.03
N VAL A 91 16.17 16.13 -2.56
CA VAL A 91 15.64 17.33 -3.25
C VAL A 91 16.49 17.56 -4.49
N TYR A 92 15.82 17.75 -5.62
CA TYR A 92 16.46 18.18 -6.85
C TYR A 92 15.73 19.39 -7.41
N TYR A 93 16.39 20.12 -8.31
CA TYR A 93 15.82 21.27 -8.99
C TYR A 93 15.54 20.93 -10.45
N ASP A 94 14.37 21.34 -10.92
CA ASP A 94 13.90 21.23 -12.29
C ASP A 94 13.52 22.63 -12.78
N ASP A 95 13.94 22.99 -13.99
CA ASP A 95 13.74 24.35 -14.51
C ASP A 95 12.26 24.68 -14.75
N ALA A 96 11.41 23.66 -14.99
CA ALA A 96 9.99 23.85 -15.28
C ALA A 96 9.12 23.69 -14.03
N LYS A 97 9.45 22.73 -13.15
CA LYS A 97 8.63 22.38 -11.97
C LYS A 97 9.13 23.02 -10.67
N GLY A 98 10.35 23.57 -10.66
CA GLY A 98 11.02 24.02 -9.45
C GLY A 98 11.58 22.85 -8.65
N ARG A 99 11.29 22.80 -7.34
CA ARG A 99 11.80 21.74 -6.47
C ARG A 99 11.02 20.44 -6.68
N GLY A 100 11.73 19.32 -6.72
CA GLY A 100 11.13 17.99 -6.74
C GLY A 100 11.88 17.02 -5.85
N ILE A 101 11.34 15.80 -5.69
CA ILE A 101 11.99 14.74 -4.92
C ILE A 101 12.36 13.56 -5.83
N LYS A 102 13.57 13.05 -5.67
CA LYS A 102 14.02 11.77 -6.22
C LYS A 102 14.25 10.74 -5.12
N ALA A 103 14.02 9.48 -5.46
CA ALA A 103 14.33 8.36 -4.60
C ALA A 103 15.85 8.10 -4.57
N ARG A 104 16.48 7.97 -3.40
CA ARG A 104 17.90 7.57 -3.26
C ARG A 104 18.09 6.05 -3.09
N ARG A 105 16.99 5.32 -3.02
CA ARG A 105 16.94 3.86 -2.94
C ARG A 105 15.74 3.34 -3.71
N GLU A 106 15.70 2.05 -3.92
CA GLU A 106 14.53 1.37 -4.46
C GLU A 106 13.40 1.31 -3.42
N PHE A 107 12.16 1.46 -3.88
CA PHE A 107 10.95 1.20 -3.08
C PHE A 107 10.10 0.15 -3.78
N LEU A 108 9.64 -0.85 -3.04
CA LEU A 108 8.76 -1.88 -3.57
C LEU A 108 7.30 -1.40 -3.59
N GLN A 109 6.50 -1.97 -4.49
CA GLN A 109 5.06 -1.71 -4.52
C GLN A 109 4.43 -1.96 -3.14
N GLY A 110 3.65 -0.99 -2.66
CA GLY A 110 2.99 -1.05 -1.36
C GLY A 110 3.85 -0.57 -0.19
N GLU A 111 5.13 -0.27 -0.42
CA GLU A 111 6.04 0.22 0.61
C GLU A 111 5.74 1.68 1.00
N PHE A 112 5.86 1.97 2.29
CA PHE A 112 5.81 3.34 2.81
C PHE A 112 6.99 4.16 2.28
N VAL A 113 6.71 5.37 1.79
CA VAL A 113 7.74 6.27 1.27
C VAL A 113 7.97 7.43 2.23
N CYS A 114 6.95 8.24 2.50
CA CYS A 114 7.01 9.29 3.51
C CYS A 114 5.62 9.75 3.96
N GLU A 115 5.59 10.56 5.01
CA GLU A 115 4.40 11.29 5.42
C GLU A 115 4.31 12.62 4.66
N TYR A 116 3.12 13.01 4.20
CA TYR A 116 2.85 14.39 3.83
C TYR A 116 2.66 15.18 5.12
N LYS A 117 3.77 15.64 5.70
CA LYS A 117 3.80 16.19 7.05
C LYS A 117 3.51 17.69 7.05
N GLY A 118 2.61 18.10 7.94
CA GLY A 118 2.18 19.49 8.12
C GLY A 118 1.23 19.62 9.30
N LYS A 119 0.58 20.78 9.44
CA LYS A 119 -0.45 21.03 10.46
C LYS A 119 -1.76 20.35 10.03
N LEU A 120 -2.24 19.40 10.81
CA LEU A 120 -3.55 18.78 10.58
C LEU A 120 -4.65 19.71 11.11
N MET A 121 -5.66 20.00 10.28
CA MET A 121 -6.75 20.92 10.58
C MET A 121 -8.07 20.38 10.03
N GLU A 122 -9.18 20.88 10.56
CA GLU A 122 -10.50 20.61 10.00
C GLU A 122 -10.76 21.49 8.77
N TYR A 123 -11.69 21.06 7.93
CA TYR A 123 -11.98 21.71 6.65
C TYR A 123 -12.33 23.20 6.74
N ASN A 124 -13.10 23.62 7.75
CA ASN A 124 -13.54 25.01 7.86
C ASN A 124 -12.35 25.95 8.16
N GLU A 125 -11.52 25.62 9.16
CA GLU A 125 -10.29 26.37 9.48
C GLU A 125 -9.34 26.38 8.28
N ALA A 126 -9.21 25.25 7.57
CA ALA A 126 -8.38 25.17 6.39
C ALA A 126 -8.89 26.01 5.21
N LYS A 127 -10.21 26.22 5.09
CA LYS A 127 -10.76 27.07 4.04
C LYS A 127 -10.51 28.55 4.29
N GLU A 128 -10.60 29.00 5.54
CA GLU A 128 -10.27 30.37 5.92
C GLU A 128 -8.79 30.69 5.60
N LEU A 129 -7.88 29.76 5.91
CA LEU A 129 -6.45 29.91 5.60
C LEU A 129 -6.16 29.85 4.09
N GLU A 130 -6.85 28.98 3.35
CA GLU A 130 -6.69 28.91 1.88
C GLU A 130 -7.10 30.24 1.22
N GLU A 131 -8.18 30.88 1.71
CA GLU A 131 -8.61 32.20 1.24
C GLU A 131 -7.57 33.28 1.56
N GLU A 132 -6.97 33.26 2.76
CA GLU A 132 -5.89 34.18 3.13
C GLU A 132 -4.66 33.99 2.24
N TYR A 133 -4.18 32.75 2.08
CA TYR A 133 -3.04 32.44 1.22
C TYR A 133 -3.29 32.82 -0.25
N SER A 134 -4.53 32.71 -0.73
CA SER A 134 -4.88 33.06 -2.11
C SER A 134 -4.69 34.55 -2.45
N GLN A 135 -4.61 35.42 -1.43
CA GLN A 135 -4.35 36.85 -1.62
C GLN A 135 -2.87 37.17 -1.84
N ASP A 136 -1.96 36.25 -1.48
CA ASP A 136 -0.53 36.41 -1.65
C ASP A 136 0.00 35.43 -2.71
N ALA A 137 0.26 35.94 -3.91
CA ALA A 137 0.78 35.16 -5.03
C ALA A 137 2.19 34.57 -4.80
N SER A 138 2.90 34.99 -3.74
CA SER A 138 4.19 34.40 -3.36
C SER A 138 4.04 33.07 -2.61
N ILE A 139 2.85 32.78 -2.07
CA ILE A 139 2.56 31.56 -1.32
C ILE A 139 2.11 30.47 -2.30
N GLY A 140 2.85 29.37 -2.33
CA GLY A 140 2.48 28.18 -3.12
C GLY A 140 1.34 27.39 -2.47
N SER A 141 0.70 26.51 -3.25
CA SER A 141 -0.36 25.63 -2.74
C SER A 141 0.25 24.36 -2.13
N TYR A 142 0.25 24.28 -0.79
CA TYR A 142 0.76 23.12 -0.03
C TYR A 142 -0.29 22.51 0.91
N MET A 143 -1.56 22.84 0.70
CA MET A 143 -2.68 22.34 1.49
C MET A 143 -3.26 21.06 0.86
N TYR A 144 -3.30 19.98 1.62
CA TYR A 144 -3.85 18.71 1.16
C TYR A 144 -5.17 18.40 1.85
N PHE A 145 -6.29 18.53 1.11
CA PHE A 145 -7.62 18.18 1.58
C PHE A 145 -7.96 16.70 1.35
N PHE A 146 -8.52 16.04 2.37
CA PHE A 146 -8.97 14.65 2.27
C PHE A 146 -10.19 14.36 3.13
N LYS A 147 -10.83 13.21 2.91
CA LYS A 147 -11.96 12.72 3.70
C LYS A 147 -11.53 11.52 4.54
N HIS A 148 -11.90 11.52 5.82
CA HIS A 148 -11.66 10.40 6.74
C HIS A 148 -12.81 10.32 7.75
N HIS A 149 -13.38 9.13 7.95
CA HIS A 149 -14.56 8.89 8.82
C HIS A 149 -15.69 9.92 8.65
N SER A 150 -16.11 10.18 7.41
CA SER A 150 -17.17 11.14 7.06
C SER A 150 -16.87 12.61 7.40
N ARG A 151 -15.66 12.93 7.87
CA ARG A 151 -15.17 14.28 8.12
C ARG A 151 -14.18 14.69 7.03
N ARG A 152 -14.06 16.00 6.82
CA ARG A 152 -13.10 16.60 5.89
C ARG A 152 -11.95 17.21 6.69
N TRP A 153 -10.74 16.85 6.30
CA TRP A 153 -9.50 17.25 6.95
C TRP A 153 -8.58 17.92 5.93
N CYS A 154 -7.62 18.68 6.42
CA CYS A 154 -6.55 19.25 5.65
C CYS A 154 -5.21 19.03 6.36
N VAL A 155 -4.16 18.65 5.63
CA VAL A 155 -2.79 18.85 6.09
C VAL A 155 -2.23 20.10 5.42
N ASP A 156 -1.99 21.15 6.20
CA ASP A 156 -1.32 22.36 5.74
C ASP A 156 0.20 22.21 5.90
N ALA A 157 0.91 22.13 4.78
CA ALA A 157 2.37 22.12 4.72
C ALA A 157 2.93 23.41 4.12
N THR A 158 2.24 24.55 4.26
CA THR A 158 2.66 25.83 3.67
C THR A 158 3.94 26.36 4.30
N SER A 159 4.09 26.23 5.62
CA SER A 159 5.33 26.59 6.31
C SER A 159 6.52 25.76 5.81
N GLU A 160 7.64 26.42 5.57
CA GLU A 160 8.87 25.76 5.16
C GLU A 160 9.42 24.91 6.31
N THR A 161 9.69 23.63 6.04
CA THR A 161 10.20 22.67 7.03
C THR A 161 11.22 21.73 6.40
N VAL A 162 11.84 20.89 7.23
CA VAL A 162 12.79 19.86 6.77
C VAL A 162 12.12 18.65 6.11
N TYR A 163 10.79 18.52 6.19
CA TYR A 163 10.04 17.36 5.70
C TYR A 163 9.83 17.46 4.19
N LYS A 164 10.16 16.39 3.47
CA LYS A 164 10.23 16.43 2.00
C LYS A 164 8.93 16.09 1.29
N GLY A 165 7.95 15.53 1.99
CA GLY A 165 6.67 15.12 1.40
C GLY A 165 5.94 16.24 0.64
N ARG A 166 6.04 17.49 1.12
CA ARG A 166 5.45 18.68 0.49
C ARG A 166 6.09 19.11 -0.84
N LEU A 167 7.26 18.57 -1.18
CA LEU A 167 8.01 18.89 -2.39
C LEU A 167 7.85 17.82 -3.48
N ILE A 168 7.02 16.79 -3.24
CA ILE A 168 6.78 15.74 -4.22
C ILE A 168 5.83 16.28 -5.28
N ASN A 169 6.26 16.23 -6.53
CA ASN A 169 5.53 16.82 -7.65
C ASN A 169 4.31 16.00 -8.08
N HIS A 170 3.52 16.62 -8.94
CA HIS A 170 2.33 16.03 -9.53
C HIS A 170 2.61 15.21 -10.80
N SER A 171 1.89 14.10 -10.96
CA SER A 171 1.57 13.52 -12.26
C SER A 171 0.20 12.83 -12.21
N ALA A 172 -0.67 13.12 -13.17
CA ALA A 172 -1.99 12.50 -13.29
C ALA A 172 -1.91 11.15 -14.02
N LEU A 173 -1.11 11.08 -15.08
CA LEU A 173 -1.04 9.95 -16.00
C LEU A 173 -0.03 8.89 -15.54
N ARG A 174 1.10 9.31 -14.93
CA ARG A 174 2.19 8.40 -14.54
C ARG A 174 2.65 8.57 -13.08
N PRO A 175 1.75 8.66 -12.08
CA PRO A 175 2.17 8.68 -10.69
C PRO A 175 2.78 7.34 -10.28
N ASN A 176 3.89 7.40 -9.56
CA ASN A 176 4.51 6.22 -8.94
C ASN A 176 4.22 6.12 -7.44
N LEU A 177 3.62 7.16 -6.86
CA LEU A 177 3.09 7.18 -5.50
C LEU A 177 1.56 7.27 -5.49
N LYS A 178 0.97 6.86 -4.36
CA LYS A 178 -0.43 7.09 -4.01
C LYS A 178 -0.53 7.50 -2.55
N THR A 179 -1.51 8.32 -2.23
CA THR A 179 -1.78 8.70 -0.84
C THR A 179 -2.66 7.68 -0.13
N LYS A 180 -2.45 7.53 1.17
CA LYS A 180 -3.27 6.70 2.07
C LYS A 180 -3.39 7.42 3.40
N VAL A 181 -4.59 7.41 3.98
CA VAL A 181 -4.82 7.90 5.33
C VAL A 181 -4.69 6.74 6.30
N VAL A 182 -3.92 6.92 7.36
CA VAL A 182 -3.77 5.95 8.44
C VAL A 182 -3.98 6.65 9.79
N GLU A 183 -4.49 5.91 10.76
CA GLU A 183 -4.79 6.44 12.09
C GLU A 183 -4.12 5.58 13.16
N PHE A 184 -3.36 6.26 14.02
CA PHE A 184 -2.63 5.66 15.14
C PHE A 184 -2.88 6.47 16.39
N ASN A 185 -3.34 5.81 17.46
CA ASN A 185 -3.57 6.46 18.76
C ASN A 185 -4.43 7.75 18.66
N GLY A 186 -5.43 7.78 17.77
CA GLY A 186 -6.30 8.94 17.52
C GLY A 186 -5.67 10.07 16.69
N SER A 187 -4.43 9.92 16.24
CA SER A 187 -3.76 10.84 15.32
C SER A 187 -3.88 10.35 13.89
N ILE A 188 -4.31 11.24 12.99
CA ILE A 188 -4.50 10.97 11.56
C ILE A 188 -3.23 11.37 10.81
N HIS A 189 -2.72 10.46 9.98
CA HIS A 189 -1.52 10.67 9.18
C HIS A 189 -1.84 10.46 7.70
N LEU A 190 -1.44 11.43 6.87
CA LEU A 190 -1.50 11.32 5.42
C LEU A 190 -0.14 10.82 4.91
N ILE A 191 -0.10 9.60 4.38
CA ILE A 191 1.14 8.96 3.94
C ILE A 191 1.15 8.74 2.43
N LEU A 192 2.35 8.75 1.85
CA LEU A 192 2.61 8.34 0.48
C LEU A 192 3.20 6.92 0.46
N ILE A 193 2.62 6.10 -0.41
CA ILE A 193 2.97 4.69 -0.60
C ILE A 193 3.33 4.48 -2.06
N ALA A 194 4.33 3.65 -2.32
CA ALA A 194 4.71 3.24 -3.66
C ALA A 194 3.54 2.50 -4.36
N LYS A 195 3.08 3.04 -5.49
CA LYS A 195 2.01 2.47 -6.33
C LYS A 195 2.52 1.31 -7.18
N ARG A 196 3.81 1.34 -7.51
CA ARG A 196 4.59 0.30 -8.20
C ARG A 196 6.01 0.28 -7.64
N ASN A 197 6.85 -0.63 -8.10
CA ASN A 197 8.27 -0.57 -7.80
C ASN A 197 8.88 0.73 -8.37
N ILE A 198 9.72 1.39 -7.58
CA ILE A 198 10.39 2.65 -7.87
C ILE A 198 11.89 2.41 -7.80
N THR A 199 12.61 2.79 -8.85
CA THR A 199 14.07 2.62 -8.90
C THR A 199 14.78 3.80 -8.25
N SER A 200 16.01 3.59 -7.77
CA SER A 200 16.85 4.71 -7.32
C SER A 200 17.08 5.72 -8.45
N GLY A 201 17.08 7.01 -8.11
CA GLY A 201 17.19 8.15 -9.03
C GLY A 201 15.88 8.59 -9.67
N GLU A 202 14.79 7.83 -9.54
CA GLU A 202 13.49 8.15 -10.13
C GLU A 202 12.82 9.32 -9.39
N GLU A 203 12.20 10.24 -10.15
CA GLU A 203 11.37 11.32 -9.58
C GLU A 203 10.13 10.71 -8.93
N LEU A 204 9.84 11.11 -7.69
CA LEU A 204 8.63 10.74 -6.98
C LEU A 204 7.47 11.66 -7.38
N LEU A 205 6.36 11.05 -7.78
CA LEU A 205 5.18 11.73 -8.34
C LEU A 205 3.89 11.12 -7.80
N TYR A 206 2.93 11.97 -7.42
CA TYR A 206 1.58 11.54 -7.06
C TYR A 206 0.50 12.39 -7.73
N ASP A 207 -0.72 11.87 -7.75
CA ASP A 207 -1.86 12.62 -8.25
C ASP A 207 -2.38 13.58 -7.17
N TYR A 208 -2.32 14.90 -7.41
CA TYR A 208 -2.78 15.93 -6.48
C TYR A 208 -4.31 15.90 -6.30
N GLY A 209 -5.03 15.30 -7.25
CA GLY A 209 -6.48 15.08 -7.15
C GLY A 209 -7.36 16.32 -7.39
N ASP A 210 -6.79 17.51 -7.56
CA ASP A 210 -7.58 18.70 -7.93
C ASP A 210 -7.96 18.64 -9.42
N ARG A 211 -9.26 18.73 -9.68
CA ARG A 211 -9.89 18.73 -11.02
C ARG A 211 -10.91 19.85 -11.16
N THR A 212 -10.89 20.84 -10.26
CA THR A 212 -11.77 22.00 -10.36
C THR A 212 -11.47 22.76 -11.65
N PRO A 213 -12.50 23.14 -12.45
CA PRO A 213 -12.29 23.79 -13.75
C PRO A 213 -11.40 25.03 -13.66
N GLU A 214 -11.55 25.82 -12.61
CA GLU A 214 -10.80 27.05 -12.37
C GLU A 214 -9.31 26.77 -12.13
N THR A 215 -8.98 25.79 -11.28
CA THR A 215 -7.59 25.42 -11.02
C THR A 215 -6.96 24.77 -12.24
N VAL A 216 -7.69 23.89 -12.95
CA VAL A 216 -7.20 23.24 -14.18
C VAL A 216 -6.94 24.26 -15.29
N ALA A 217 -7.79 25.28 -15.43
CA ALA A 217 -7.58 26.35 -16.41
C ALA A 217 -6.30 27.14 -16.13
N LYS A 218 -5.98 27.40 -14.86
CA LYS A 218 -4.73 28.07 -14.44
C LYS A 218 -3.52 27.14 -14.49
N ASN A 219 -3.72 25.85 -14.25
CA ASN A 219 -2.68 24.83 -14.13
C ASN A 219 -2.98 23.61 -15.02
N PRO A 220 -2.83 23.71 -16.36
CA PRO A 220 -3.19 22.62 -17.29
C PRO A 220 -2.42 21.31 -17.05
N TRP A 221 -1.27 21.38 -16.37
CA TRP A 221 -0.46 20.23 -16.00
C TRP A 221 -1.17 19.27 -15.02
N LEU A 222 -2.23 19.70 -14.33
CA LEU A 222 -3.01 18.86 -13.40
C LEU A 222 -3.77 17.69 -14.07
N ILE A 223 -3.94 17.73 -15.39
CA ILE A 223 -4.66 16.70 -16.15
C ILE A 223 -3.81 16.05 -17.24
N SER A 224 -2.67 16.65 -17.59
CA SER A 224 -1.86 16.29 -18.75
C SER A 224 -0.46 15.75 -18.42
N SER A 225 -0.06 15.81 -17.14
CA SER A 225 1.26 15.35 -16.66
C SER A 225 1.32 13.86 -16.30
#